data_AF-A0AAD7NUS3-F1
#
_entry.id   AF-A0AAD7NUS3-F1
#
_cell.length_a   1.000
_cell.length_b   1.000
_cell.length_c   1.000
_cell.angle_alpha   90.00
_cell.angle_beta   90.00
_cell.angle_gamma   90.00
#
_symmetry.space_group_name_H-M   'P 1'
#
loop_
_entity.id
_entity.type
_entity.pdbx_description
1 polymer ?
#
loop_
_entity_poly.entity_id
_entity_poly.type
_entity_poly.pdbx_seq_one_letter_code
_entity_poly.pdbx_strand_id
1 'polypeptide(L)'
;MPCLGSATLVFDLLAVPVSPSLRRPRSSLRSLYFSLSSSISTPTRWPPRRAFSIMAHSGNNLFDYTSGRWTINDALRQSERRRVFNVDGLRRLAAQSVDRSPDDIVDLAKLAEGGFNRTFLITMRGGFQMVARIPYPATVPKYYAVASEVATMALLRSSGLPIPKVYGYSPASDNAAETEYIFMEFVRGTKLSDVWLDLGEPEIISVLRQLAQLESKMMSISFPAGGSLYYAQDLEKVAGGPGIPLEDERFRVGPDARLSLWYGRRSQLDVNRGPYESAEAALVRAAHKELAYLEQFGQPLLPFQRVRREGYRYQEQSPSDHIENLNRYLLIASSLVPRDPALGHFRIRHPDLQQNNIVVSRSPDSNWQVVGLFDWQHASILPPFLLAGVPERLQNYDDPISQSMTRPSLPENLDDLDETEQSRAKELYLRRLVHYYYVKSTEECNELHYAALTDPVGMLRRRLFYHAGDPWEGETLALKVALIAATENWETLTGTCAPCPVVFDAEDVRETMKLDKVQREADETLEACRNMIGFGPEG
;
A
#
# COMPACT_ATOMS: atom_id res chain seq x y z
N MET A 1 51.63 15.10 3.71
CA MET A 1 50.62 16.15 3.45
C MET A 1 50.35 16.20 1.95
N PRO A 2 49.08 16.19 1.53
CA PRO A 2 48.64 15.83 0.18
C PRO A 2 48.18 17.05 -0.64
N CYS A 3 47.90 16.84 -1.94
CA CYS A 3 46.81 17.50 -2.64
C CYS A 3 46.22 16.53 -3.67
N LEU A 4 44.91 16.34 -3.56
CA LEU A 4 44.06 15.47 -4.36
C LEU A 4 43.75 16.08 -5.73
N GLY A 5 43.74 15.24 -6.77
CA GLY A 5 43.13 15.52 -8.07
C GLY A 5 41.92 14.60 -8.26
N SER A 6 40.76 15.23 -8.42
CA SER A 6 39.42 14.64 -8.60
C SER A 6 39.36 13.65 -9.76
N ALA A 7 39.03 12.39 -9.48
CA ALA A 7 38.66 11.40 -10.49
C ALA A 7 37.14 11.41 -10.66
N THR A 8 36.71 11.94 -11.81
CA THR A 8 35.33 11.91 -12.29
C THR A 8 34.99 10.45 -12.65
N LEU A 9 34.19 9.78 -11.82
CA LEU A 9 33.61 8.47 -12.15
C LEU A 9 32.39 8.69 -13.05
N VAL A 10 32.59 8.43 -14.35
CA VAL A 10 31.54 8.32 -15.36
C VAL A 10 30.79 7.01 -15.09
N PHE A 11 29.50 7.10 -14.77
CA PHE A 11 28.62 5.94 -14.68
C PHE A 11 28.23 5.49 -16.10
N ASP A 12 28.95 4.50 -16.64
CA ASP A 12 28.46 3.70 -17.76
C ASP A 12 27.43 2.70 -17.23
N LEU A 13 26.18 3.14 -17.10
CA LEU A 13 25.03 2.24 -17.06
C LEU A 13 24.96 1.55 -18.42
N LEU A 14 25.44 0.31 -18.50
CA LEU A 14 25.16 -0.55 -19.65
C LEU A 14 23.64 -0.66 -19.78
N ALA A 15 23.11 0.07 -20.76
CA ALA A 15 21.74 0.00 -21.21
C ALA A 15 21.49 -1.39 -21.80
N VAL A 16 21.14 -2.36 -20.95
CA VAL A 16 20.44 -3.56 -21.40
C VAL A 16 19.05 -3.09 -21.84
N PRO A 17 18.58 -3.42 -23.06
CA PRO A 17 17.27 -3.02 -23.52
C PRO A 17 16.19 -3.77 -22.73
N VAL A 18 15.77 -3.17 -21.61
CA VAL A 18 14.67 -3.63 -20.78
C VAL A 18 13.37 -3.24 -21.49
N SER A 19 12.60 -4.24 -21.93
CA SER A 19 11.33 -4.05 -22.65
C SER A 19 10.36 -3.12 -21.88
N PRO A 20 9.62 -2.21 -22.55
CA PRO A 20 8.63 -1.33 -21.91
C PRO A 20 7.55 -2.08 -21.08
N SER A 21 7.37 -3.39 -21.32
CA SER A 21 6.48 -4.27 -20.56
C SER A 21 6.93 -4.50 -19.11
N LEU A 22 8.15 -4.10 -18.74
CA LEU A 22 8.73 -4.24 -17.39
C LEU A 22 8.38 -3.09 -16.43
N ARG A 23 7.68 -2.04 -16.89
CA ARG A 23 7.58 -0.74 -16.20
C ARG A 23 6.53 -0.60 -15.09
N ARG A 24 5.59 -1.53 -14.93
CA ARG A 24 4.47 -1.33 -13.99
C ARG A 24 4.13 -2.58 -13.16
N PRO A 25 3.90 -2.44 -11.84
CA PRO A 25 3.10 -3.39 -11.08
C PRO A 25 1.62 -3.06 -11.29
N ARG A 26 0.94 -3.73 -12.24
CA ARG A 26 -0.53 -3.62 -12.42
C ARG A 26 -1.19 -4.88 -11.87
N SER A 27 -1.39 -4.97 -10.56
CA SER A 27 -2.36 -5.93 -10.03
C SER A 27 -3.76 -5.34 -10.18
N SER A 28 -4.74 -6.15 -10.57
CA SER A 28 -6.15 -5.74 -10.64
C SER A 28 -6.68 -5.26 -9.28
N LEU A 29 -6.11 -5.77 -8.19
CA LEU A 29 -6.41 -5.33 -6.83
C LEU A 29 -5.78 -4.00 -6.40
N ARG A 30 -4.77 -3.44 -7.07
CA ARG A 30 -4.26 -2.09 -6.69
C ARG A 30 -5.38 -1.03 -6.69
N SER A 31 -6.45 -1.27 -7.46
CA SER A 31 -7.67 -0.46 -7.45
C SER A 31 -8.52 -0.58 -6.17
N LEU A 32 -8.37 -1.65 -5.38
CA LEU A 32 -9.04 -1.87 -4.08
C LEU A 32 -8.14 -1.57 -2.88
N TYR A 33 -6.83 -1.40 -3.08
CA TYR A 33 -5.87 -1.16 -2.00
C TYR A 33 -5.86 0.28 -1.48
N PHE A 34 -6.40 1.25 -2.23
CA PHE A 34 -6.31 2.65 -1.85
C PHE A 34 -7.66 3.35 -1.96
N SER A 35 -8.16 3.82 -0.83
CA SER A 35 -9.19 4.86 -0.81
C SER A 35 -8.59 6.15 -1.39
N LEU A 36 -8.87 6.43 -2.66
CA LEU A 36 -8.64 7.74 -3.25
C LEU A 36 -9.86 8.63 -2.96
N SER A 37 -9.59 9.78 -2.34
CA SER A 37 -10.41 10.98 -2.49
C SER A 37 -9.74 11.81 -3.59
N SER A 38 -10.42 11.95 -4.73
CA SER A 38 -10.02 12.83 -5.82
C SER A 38 -10.27 14.28 -5.44
N SER A 39 -9.27 15.13 -5.61
CA SER A 39 -9.46 16.58 -5.76
C SER A 39 -8.53 17.05 -6.86
N ILE A 40 -9.07 17.12 -8.09
CA ILE A 40 -8.48 17.87 -9.20
C ILE A 40 -9.49 18.97 -9.54
N SER A 41 -9.04 20.22 -9.53
CA SER A 41 -9.82 21.37 -10.01
C SER A 41 -9.08 21.97 -11.20
N THR A 42 -9.74 21.99 -12.37
CA THR A 42 -9.33 22.81 -13.52
C THR A 42 -9.45 24.30 -13.20
N PRO A 43 -8.60 25.18 -13.79
CA PRO A 43 -8.55 26.58 -13.43
C PRO A 43 -9.72 27.31 -14.08
N THR A 44 -10.73 27.64 -13.30
CA THR A 44 -11.65 28.71 -13.68
C THR A 44 -11.91 29.54 -12.44
N ARG A 45 -11.47 30.81 -12.48
CA ARG A 45 -11.58 31.79 -11.39
C ARG A 45 -13.02 31.85 -10.85
N TRP A 46 -13.25 31.19 -9.72
CA TRP A 46 -14.40 31.37 -8.84
C TRP A 46 -13.88 31.61 -7.42
N PRO A 47 -14.53 32.46 -6.60
CA PRO A 47 -13.98 32.93 -5.32
C PRO A 47 -13.87 31.78 -4.31
N PRO A 48 -13.00 31.91 -3.28
CA PRO A 48 -12.60 30.78 -2.44
C PRO A 48 -13.79 30.23 -1.67
N ARG A 49 -14.21 29.02 -2.00
CA ARG A 49 -15.14 28.22 -1.19
C ARG A 49 -14.73 26.76 -1.22
N ARG A 50 -13.98 26.36 -0.19
CA ARG A 50 -14.32 25.30 0.76
C ARG A 50 -13.23 25.28 1.84
N ALA A 51 -13.37 26.20 2.80
CA ALA A 51 -13.05 25.86 4.17
C ALA A 51 -13.82 24.59 4.52
N PHE A 52 -13.27 23.73 5.39
CA PHE A 52 -14.03 22.66 6.03
C PHE A 52 -15.39 23.22 6.45
N SER A 53 -16.43 22.88 5.69
CA SER A 53 -17.76 23.08 6.20
C SER A 53 -17.86 22.08 7.32
N ILE A 54 -17.85 22.57 8.55
CA ILE A 54 -18.59 21.93 9.63
C ILE A 54 -19.97 21.68 9.02
N MET A 55 -20.25 20.43 8.63
CA MET A 55 -21.59 20.08 8.19
C MET A 55 -22.47 20.38 9.40
N ALA A 56 -23.44 21.28 9.20
CA ALA A 56 -24.48 21.53 10.17
C ALA A 56 -25.06 20.18 10.59
N HIS A 57 -24.99 19.90 11.89
CA HIS A 57 -25.46 18.66 12.50
C HIS A 57 -26.95 18.46 12.20
N SER A 58 -27.27 17.58 11.26
CA SER A 58 -28.49 16.78 11.36
C SER A 58 -28.14 15.56 12.21
N GLY A 59 -28.81 15.41 13.35
CA GLY A 59 -28.53 14.35 14.32
C GLY A 59 -28.46 12.94 13.69
N ASN A 60 -27.45 12.19 14.10
CA ASN A 60 -27.27 10.74 13.97
C ASN A 60 -27.06 10.15 12.56
N ASN A 61 -25.91 10.45 11.95
CA ASN A 61 -25.31 9.52 10.98
C ASN A 61 -24.00 8.90 11.51
N LEU A 62 -24.08 8.23 12.67
CA LEU A 62 -22.93 7.52 13.25
C LEU A 62 -22.67 6.18 12.54
N PHE A 63 -23.69 5.61 11.89
CA PHE A 63 -23.68 4.23 11.41
C PHE A 63 -23.47 4.09 9.90
N ASP A 64 -23.89 5.08 9.10
CA ASP A 64 -23.85 5.00 7.65
C ASP A 64 -22.63 5.72 7.08
N TYR A 65 -22.18 5.27 5.90
CA TYR A 65 -21.12 5.92 5.16
C TYR A 65 -21.64 7.20 4.51
N THR A 66 -20.91 8.31 4.69
CA THR A 66 -21.35 9.65 4.29
C THR A 66 -20.33 10.42 3.46
N SER A 67 -19.07 9.98 3.43
CA SER A 67 -18.00 10.69 2.72
C SER A 67 -18.05 10.58 1.20
N GLY A 68 -18.94 9.76 0.63
CA GLY A 68 -19.06 9.60 -0.82
C GLY A 68 -20.20 8.68 -1.25
N ARG A 69 -20.33 8.52 -2.57
CA ARG A 69 -21.22 7.58 -3.24
C ARG A 69 -20.46 6.87 -4.34
N TRP A 70 -20.96 5.71 -4.75
CA TRP A 70 -20.39 4.95 -5.85
C TRP A 70 -21.23 5.09 -7.11
N THR A 71 -20.56 5.20 -8.26
CA THR A 71 -21.24 5.24 -9.56
C THR A 71 -21.91 3.89 -9.87
N ILE A 72 -21.35 2.80 -9.35
CA ILE A 72 -21.82 1.42 -9.54
C ILE A 72 -21.97 0.75 -8.17
N ASN A 73 -23.05 0.00 -7.97
CA ASN A 73 -23.30 -0.77 -6.74
C ASN A 73 -23.37 0.09 -5.46
N ASP A 74 -23.77 1.37 -5.54
CA ASP A 74 -23.85 2.29 -4.39
C ASP A 74 -24.54 1.69 -3.17
N ALA A 75 -25.75 1.15 -3.36
CA ALA A 75 -26.50 0.53 -2.27
C ALA A 75 -25.75 -0.64 -1.60
N LEU A 76 -25.07 -1.47 -2.40
CA LEU A 76 -24.25 -2.57 -1.89
C LEU A 76 -23.05 -2.03 -1.11
N ARG A 77 -22.29 -1.08 -1.68
CA ARG A 77 -21.10 -0.48 -1.05
C ARG A 77 -21.45 0.27 0.24
N GLN A 78 -22.61 0.92 0.30
CA GLN A 78 -23.14 1.51 1.53
C GLN A 78 -23.49 0.42 2.56
N SER A 79 -24.16 -0.66 2.15
CA SER A 79 -24.54 -1.74 3.07
C SER A 79 -23.32 -2.45 3.70
N GLU A 80 -22.25 -2.65 2.92
CA GLU A 80 -21.00 -3.26 3.36
C GLU A 80 -20.23 -2.41 4.37
N ARG A 81 -20.46 -1.10 4.36
CA ARG A 81 -19.83 -0.10 5.24
C ARG A 81 -20.75 0.40 6.34
N ARG A 82 -22.02 -0.01 6.34
CA ARG A 82 -22.95 0.28 7.42
C ARG A 82 -22.59 -0.58 8.62
N ARG A 83 -22.26 0.07 9.75
CA ARG A 83 -21.93 -0.59 11.01
C ARG A 83 -22.79 -0.01 12.13
N VAL A 84 -23.65 -0.82 12.70
CA VAL A 84 -24.35 -0.50 13.95
C VAL A 84 -23.49 -1.00 15.11
N PHE A 85 -23.39 -0.19 16.17
CA PHE A 85 -22.61 -0.48 17.37
C PHE A 85 -23.24 0.23 18.57
N ASN A 86 -22.91 -0.22 19.78
CA ASN A 86 -23.42 0.35 21.02
C ASN A 86 -22.63 1.61 21.40
N VAL A 87 -23.23 2.78 21.19
CA VAL A 87 -22.59 4.09 21.38
C VAL A 87 -22.21 4.33 22.85
N ASP A 88 -23.09 3.97 23.79
CA ASP A 88 -22.81 4.13 25.22
C ASP A 88 -21.75 3.16 25.69
N GLY A 89 -21.74 1.94 25.15
CA GLY A 89 -20.68 0.97 25.33
C GLY A 89 -19.32 1.49 24.86
N LEU A 90 -19.27 2.06 23.66
CA LEU A 90 -18.06 2.68 23.12
C LEU A 90 -17.57 3.84 24.02
N ARG A 91 -18.49 4.71 24.47
CA ARG A 91 -18.17 5.80 25.41
C ARG A 91 -17.58 5.28 26.72
N ARG A 92 -18.19 4.24 27.30
CA ARG A 92 -17.70 3.64 28.54
C ARG A 92 -16.28 3.09 28.37
N LEU A 93 -16.06 2.31 27.30
CA LEU A 93 -14.75 1.72 27.02
C LEU A 93 -13.69 2.79 26.71
N ALA A 94 -14.06 3.87 26.01
CA ALA A 94 -13.15 4.98 25.73
C ALA A 94 -12.70 5.68 27.01
N ALA A 95 -13.64 6.01 27.91
CA ALA A 95 -13.32 6.62 29.19
C ALA A 95 -12.44 5.72 30.08
N GLN A 96 -12.77 4.43 30.15
CA GLN A 96 -11.99 3.43 30.87
C GLN A 96 -10.55 3.30 30.34
N SER A 97 -10.34 3.40 29.03
CA SER A 97 -8.99 3.28 28.42
C SER A 97 -8.00 4.38 28.83
N VAL A 98 -8.48 5.43 29.50
CA VAL A 98 -7.67 6.55 30.01
C VAL A 98 -8.00 6.88 31.46
N ASP A 99 -8.55 5.91 32.21
CA ASP A 99 -8.88 6.01 33.64
C ASP A 99 -9.80 7.20 33.99
N ARG A 100 -10.82 7.45 33.16
CA ARG A 100 -11.81 8.54 33.33
C ARG A 100 -13.25 8.06 33.43
N SER A 101 -14.14 8.94 33.87
CA SER A 101 -15.58 8.66 33.90
C SER A 101 -16.20 8.78 32.50
N PRO A 102 -17.17 7.93 32.12
CA PRO A 102 -17.96 8.13 30.90
C PRO A 102 -18.66 9.50 30.87
N ASP A 103 -19.01 10.06 32.04
CA ASP A 103 -19.62 11.39 32.18
C ASP A 103 -18.67 12.55 31.82
N ASP A 104 -17.37 12.25 31.67
CA ASP A 104 -16.40 13.21 31.17
C ASP A 104 -16.46 13.36 29.65
N ILE A 105 -17.09 12.45 28.91
CA ILE A 105 -17.22 12.56 27.45
C ILE A 105 -18.25 13.64 27.11
N VAL A 106 -17.77 14.76 26.58
CA VAL A 106 -18.58 15.91 26.18
C VAL A 106 -19.14 15.73 24.77
N ASP A 107 -18.36 15.14 23.88
CA ASP A 107 -18.74 14.98 22.47
C ASP A 107 -18.18 13.71 21.84
N LEU A 108 -18.93 13.15 20.90
CA LEU A 108 -18.54 12.05 20.01
C LEU A 108 -19.02 12.40 18.61
N ALA A 109 -18.09 12.84 17.77
CA ALA A 109 -18.39 13.26 16.41
C ALA A 109 -17.64 12.39 15.39
N LYS A 110 -18.26 12.12 14.23
CA LYS A 110 -17.57 11.46 13.12
C LYS A 110 -16.43 12.35 12.63
N LEU A 111 -15.22 11.80 12.58
CA LEU A 111 -14.00 12.53 12.19
C LEU A 111 -13.64 12.29 10.73
N ALA A 112 -13.59 11.03 10.30
CA ALA A 112 -13.29 10.65 8.93
C ALA A 112 -13.82 9.25 8.58
N GLU A 113 -13.93 8.98 7.29
CA GLU A 113 -14.27 7.67 6.75
C GLU A 113 -13.26 7.31 5.66
N GLY A 114 -12.57 6.18 5.82
CA GLY A 114 -11.65 5.63 4.83
C GLY A 114 -12.27 4.46 4.07
N GLY A 115 -11.43 3.68 3.37
CA GLY A 115 -11.88 2.47 2.66
C GLY A 115 -12.34 1.35 3.60
N PHE A 116 -11.65 1.19 4.73
CA PHE A 116 -11.81 0.06 5.65
C PHE A 116 -12.36 0.43 7.04
N ASN A 117 -12.30 1.70 7.43
CA ASN A 117 -12.62 2.10 8.80
C ASN A 117 -13.34 3.45 8.82
N ARG A 118 -14.15 3.63 9.85
CA ARG A 118 -14.70 4.92 10.28
C ARG A 118 -13.98 5.37 11.53
N THR A 119 -13.68 6.66 11.62
CA THR A 119 -13.09 7.25 12.82
C THR A 119 -14.01 8.28 13.45
N PHE A 120 -13.97 8.37 14.76
CA PHE A 120 -14.70 9.33 15.58
C PHE A 120 -13.73 10.09 16.46
N LEU A 121 -13.97 11.38 16.63
CA LEU A 121 -13.31 12.21 17.62
C LEU A 121 -14.13 12.17 18.90
N ILE A 122 -13.49 11.73 19.99
CA ILE A 122 -14.05 11.78 21.33
C ILE A 122 -13.39 12.95 22.05
N THR A 123 -14.21 13.89 22.50
CA THR A 123 -13.75 15.04 23.29
C THR A 123 -14.23 14.89 24.72
N MET A 124 -13.29 14.93 25.66
CA MET A 124 -13.55 14.84 27.09
C MET A 124 -13.41 16.18 27.80
N ARG A 125 -13.98 16.29 28.99
CA ARG A 125 -13.84 17.43 29.88
C ARG A 125 -12.36 17.70 30.15
N GLY A 126 -12.00 18.98 30.17
CA GLY A 126 -10.60 19.42 30.27
C GLY A 126 -9.84 19.40 28.95
N GLY A 127 -10.52 19.20 27.81
CA GLY A 127 -9.94 19.36 26.47
C GLY A 127 -9.12 18.17 25.97
N PHE A 128 -9.10 17.05 26.71
CA PHE A 128 -8.49 15.82 26.24
C PHE A 128 -9.28 15.25 25.06
N GLN A 129 -8.56 14.82 24.02
CA GLN A 129 -9.15 14.30 22.78
C GLN A 129 -8.51 12.97 22.41
N MET A 130 -9.32 12.03 21.94
CA MET A 130 -8.86 10.76 21.37
C MET A 130 -9.65 10.42 20.10
N VAL A 131 -9.09 9.54 19.30
CA VAL A 131 -9.75 8.97 18.12
C VAL A 131 -10.22 7.56 18.44
N ALA A 132 -11.48 7.26 18.15
CA ALA A 132 -11.99 5.90 18.08
C ALA A 132 -12.06 5.47 16.61
N ARG A 133 -11.31 4.43 16.24
CA ARG A 133 -11.32 3.81 14.90
C ARG A 133 -12.12 2.51 14.97
N ILE A 134 -13.12 2.39 14.10
CA ILE A 134 -14.01 1.22 14.00
C ILE A 134 -13.94 0.67 12.57
N PRO A 135 -13.56 -0.62 12.38
CA PRO A 135 -13.55 -1.24 11.07
C PRO A 135 -14.97 -1.49 10.53
N TYR A 136 -15.12 -1.38 9.21
CA TYR A 136 -16.35 -1.80 8.54
C TYR A 136 -16.54 -3.31 8.59
N PRO A 137 -17.78 -3.83 8.51
CA PRO A 137 -18.04 -5.26 8.42
C PRO A 137 -17.29 -5.97 7.29
N ALA A 138 -17.04 -5.27 6.18
CA ALA A 138 -16.31 -5.78 5.02
C ALA A 138 -14.78 -5.88 5.23
N THR A 139 -14.24 -5.30 6.31
CA THR A 139 -12.80 -5.34 6.59
C THR A 139 -12.41 -6.72 7.06
N VAL A 140 -11.50 -7.34 6.30
CA VAL A 140 -10.97 -8.68 6.58
C VAL A 140 -9.43 -8.63 6.61
N PRO A 141 -8.78 -9.55 7.33
CA PRO A 141 -9.37 -10.48 8.30
C PRO A 141 -9.89 -9.76 9.56
N LYS A 142 -11.06 -10.13 10.08
CA LYS A 142 -11.74 -9.39 11.16
C LYS A 142 -10.86 -9.18 12.41
N TYR A 143 -10.61 -10.27 13.15
CA TYR A 143 -9.83 -10.23 14.38
C TYR A 143 -8.37 -9.83 14.12
N TYR A 144 -7.74 -10.47 13.13
CA TYR A 144 -6.33 -10.28 12.84
C TYR A 144 -5.99 -8.86 12.36
N ALA A 145 -6.87 -8.17 11.60
CA ALA A 145 -6.58 -6.81 11.14
C ALA A 145 -6.38 -5.84 12.31
N VAL A 146 -7.28 -5.87 13.31
CA VAL A 146 -7.19 -4.99 14.49
C VAL A 146 -6.03 -5.41 15.39
N ALA A 147 -5.92 -6.71 15.71
CA ALA A 147 -4.84 -7.21 16.56
C ALA A 147 -3.46 -6.90 15.98
N SER A 148 -3.29 -7.06 14.65
CA SER A 148 -2.02 -6.79 14.00
C SER A 148 -1.67 -5.31 13.87
N GLU A 149 -2.68 -4.46 13.64
CA GLU A 149 -2.50 -3.02 13.49
C GLU A 149 -1.98 -2.44 14.82
N VAL A 150 -2.62 -2.81 15.93
CA VAL A 150 -2.25 -2.30 17.26
C VAL A 150 -0.86 -2.77 17.68
N ALA A 151 -0.54 -4.06 17.50
CA ALA A 151 0.77 -4.59 17.85
C ALA A 151 1.88 -3.91 17.02
N THR A 152 1.67 -3.74 15.72
CA THR A 152 2.58 -3.02 14.82
C THR A 152 2.79 -1.58 15.28
N MET A 153 1.72 -0.86 15.59
CA MET A 153 1.80 0.51 16.10
C MET A 153 2.62 0.60 17.39
N ALA A 154 2.39 -0.32 18.33
CA ALA A 154 3.08 -0.32 19.61
C ALA A 154 4.59 -0.59 19.49
N LEU A 155 4.98 -1.60 18.70
CA LEU A 155 6.40 -1.90 18.46
C LEU A 155 7.09 -0.70 17.82
N LEU A 156 6.56 -0.20 16.70
CA LEU A 156 7.17 0.89 15.95
C LEU A 156 7.21 2.20 16.76
N ARG A 157 6.18 2.51 17.54
CA ARG A 157 6.20 3.65 18.46
C ARG A 157 7.30 3.48 19.52
N SER A 158 7.47 2.28 20.08
CA SER A 158 8.53 1.99 21.06
C SER A 158 9.94 2.13 20.46
N SER A 159 10.09 1.87 19.17
CA SER A 159 11.31 2.17 18.42
C SER A 159 11.52 3.66 18.17
N GLY A 160 10.53 4.52 18.47
CA GLY A 160 10.60 5.98 18.36
C GLY A 160 10.15 6.52 17.01
N LEU A 161 9.26 5.83 16.31
CA LEU A 161 8.55 6.39 15.16
C LEU A 161 7.37 7.28 15.62
N PRO A 162 6.99 8.32 14.84
CA PRO A 162 5.89 9.22 15.17
C PRO A 162 4.55 8.54 14.87
N ILE A 163 4.18 7.55 15.69
CA ILE A 163 2.95 6.76 15.55
C ILE A 163 2.03 7.08 16.72
N PRO A 164 0.73 7.31 16.53
CA PRO A 164 -0.20 7.62 17.62
C PRO A 164 -0.15 6.59 18.76
N LYS A 165 -0.19 7.06 20.02
CA LYS A 165 -0.32 6.16 21.18
C LYS A 165 -1.70 5.47 21.15
N VAL A 166 -1.74 4.15 21.29
CA VAL A 166 -2.98 3.40 21.52
C VAL A 166 -3.33 3.45 23.01
N TYR A 167 -4.56 3.81 23.35
CA TYR A 167 -5.09 3.84 24.71
C TYR A 167 -5.81 2.53 25.08
N GLY A 168 -6.50 1.92 24.11
CA GLY A 168 -7.19 0.66 24.29
C GLY A 168 -7.74 0.14 22.97
N TYR A 169 -8.04 -1.15 22.87
CA TYR A 169 -8.58 -1.75 21.66
C TYR A 169 -9.34 -3.04 22.01
N SER A 170 -10.20 -3.48 21.09
CA SER A 170 -10.75 -4.83 21.10
C SER A 170 -10.77 -5.37 19.68
N PRO A 171 -10.07 -6.48 19.39
CA PRO A 171 -10.11 -7.14 18.08
C PRO A 171 -11.34 -8.05 17.91
N ALA A 172 -12.11 -8.27 18.97
CA ALA A 172 -13.37 -9.01 18.95
C ALA A 172 -14.56 -8.07 19.18
N SER A 173 -15.71 -8.41 18.62
CA SER A 173 -16.97 -7.68 18.81
C SER A 173 -17.72 -8.03 20.10
N ASP A 174 -17.30 -9.09 20.80
CA ASP A 174 -17.81 -9.45 22.14
C ASP A 174 -17.25 -8.51 23.21
N ASN A 175 -17.77 -7.29 23.22
CA ASN A 175 -17.45 -6.25 24.19
C ASN A 175 -18.63 -5.27 24.28
N ALA A 176 -18.57 -4.32 25.22
CA ALA A 176 -19.69 -3.40 25.46
C ALA A 176 -20.08 -2.53 24.26
N ALA A 177 -19.17 -2.25 23.31
CA ALA A 177 -19.46 -1.51 22.09
C ALA A 177 -20.10 -2.38 20.99
N GLU A 178 -20.13 -3.71 21.14
CA GLU A 178 -20.65 -4.66 20.14
C GLU A 178 -19.92 -4.58 18.78
N THR A 179 -18.67 -4.08 18.80
CA THR A 179 -17.83 -3.92 17.62
C THR A 179 -16.36 -3.94 17.98
N GLU A 180 -15.52 -4.35 17.04
CA GLU A 180 -14.09 -4.13 17.13
C GLU A 180 -13.78 -2.63 17.14
N TYR A 181 -12.73 -2.21 17.86
CA TYR A 181 -12.32 -0.81 17.92
C TYR A 181 -10.85 -0.64 18.28
N ILE A 182 -10.31 0.55 17.98
CA ILE A 182 -9.02 1.06 18.48
C ILE A 182 -9.25 2.48 18.99
N PHE A 183 -8.92 2.74 20.26
CA PHE A 183 -8.81 4.08 20.83
C PHE A 183 -7.36 4.53 20.79
N MET A 184 -7.10 5.68 20.19
CA MET A 184 -5.74 6.17 19.99
C MET A 184 -5.65 7.69 20.11
N GLU A 185 -4.43 8.18 20.26
CA GLU A 185 -4.07 9.59 20.34
C GLU A 185 -4.60 10.39 19.15
N PHE A 186 -5.23 11.53 19.44
CA PHE A 186 -5.52 12.53 18.43
C PHE A 186 -4.27 13.39 18.18
N VAL A 187 -3.55 13.10 17.09
CA VAL A 187 -2.34 13.84 16.72
C VAL A 187 -2.71 15.23 16.20
N ARG A 188 -2.15 16.26 16.83
CA ARG A 188 -2.29 17.66 16.40
C ARG A 188 -1.38 17.91 15.19
N GLY A 189 -1.95 18.36 14.09
CA GLY A 189 -1.23 18.73 12.87
C GLY A 189 -2.17 18.78 11.67
N THR A 190 -1.58 18.91 10.48
CA THR A 190 -2.30 18.95 9.20
C THR A 190 -1.90 17.74 8.37
N LYS A 191 -2.83 17.17 7.60
CA LYS A 191 -2.47 16.10 6.66
C LYS A 191 -1.54 16.65 5.59
N LEU A 192 -0.53 15.88 5.20
CA LEU A 192 0.42 16.29 4.18
C LEU A 192 -0.29 16.58 2.85
N SER A 193 -1.36 15.84 2.53
CA SER A 193 -2.19 16.06 1.34
C SER A 193 -2.79 17.45 1.25
N ASP A 194 -3.17 18.03 2.39
CA ASP A 194 -3.92 19.28 2.45
C ASP A 194 -3.03 20.49 2.23
N VAL A 195 -1.71 20.33 2.43
CA VAL A 195 -0.70 21.40 2.25
C VAL A 195 0.25 21.12 1.09
N TRP A 196 0.18 19.94 0.46
CA TRP A 196 1.18 19.46 -0.49
C TRP A 196 1.42 20.42 -1.66
N LEU A 197 0.35 21.00 -2.21
CA LEU A 197 0.42 21.92 -3.34
C LEU A 197 0.94 23.31 -2.96
N ASP A 198 0.92 23.65 -1.67
CA ASP A 198 1.38 24.92 -1.15
C ASP A 198 2.85 24.86 -0.69
N LEU A 199 3.45 23.67 -0.62
CA LEU A 199 4.85 23.49 -0.21
C LEU A 199 5.82 23.98 -1.28
N GLY A 200 6.81 24.78 -0.86
CA GLY A 200 7.96 25.11 -1.69
C GLY A 200 8.88 23.90 -1.90
N GLU A 201 9.68 23.92 -2.95
CA GLU A 201 10.65 22.86 -3.26
C GLU A 201 11.55 22.47 -2.06
N PRO A 202 12.16 23.41 -1.29
CA PRO A 202 12.96 23.05 -0.12
C PRO A 202 12.16 22.31 0.97
N GLU A 203 10.88 22.66 1.14
CA GLU A 203 9.99 22.01 2.12
C GLU A 203 9.63 20.59 1.67
N ILE A 204 9.34 20.40 0.37
CA ILE A 204 9.09 19.08 -0.22
C ILE A 204 10.31 18.18 -0.02
N ILE A 205 11.51 18.67 -0.38
CA ILE A 205 12.77 17.91 -0.23
C ILE A 205 12.99 17.52 1.24
N SER A 206 12.74 18.45 2.17
CA SER A 206 12.85 18.19 3.61
C SER A 206 11.89 17.09 4.08
N VAL A 207 10.63 17.12 3.64
CA VAL A 207 9.65 16.08 3.96
C VAL A 207 10.06 14.74 3.38
N LEU A 208 10.50 14.68 2.12
CA LEU A 208 10.97 13.44 1.48
C LEU A 208 12.17 12.82 2.21
N ARG A 209 13.11 13.66 2.68
CA ARG A 209 14.23 13.21 3.50
C ARG A 209 13.76 12.60 4.83
N GLN A 210 12.81 13.24 5.50
CA GLN A 210 12.21 12.70 6.73
C GLN A 210 11.53 11.36 6.49
N LEU A 211 10.80 11.20 5.38
CA LEU A 211 10.16 9.92 5.02
C LEU A 211 11.20 8.81 4.81
N ALA A 212 12.29 9.09 4.08
CA ALA A 212 13.36 8.12 3.88
C ALA A 212 14.05 7.72 5.20
N GLN A 213 14.24 8.67 6.13
CA GLN A 213 14.77 8.39 7.47
C GLN A 213 13.81 7.54 8.31
N LEU A 214 12.50 7.78 8.22
CA LEU A 214 11.49 6.98 8.89
C LEU A 214 11.44 5.56 8.32
N GLU A 215 11.51 5.39 7.01
CA GLU A 215 11.60 4.06 6.38
C GLU A 215 12.89 3.32 6.75
N SER A 216 14.03 4.02 6.81
CA SER A 216 15.29 3.47 7.32
C SER A 216 15.12 2.90 8.72
N LYS A 217 14.45 3.64 9.58
CA LYS A 217 14.17 3.24 10.96
C LYS A 217 13.19 2.06 11.07
N MET A 218 12.21 1.94 10.15
CA MET A 218 11.35 0.76 10.08
C MET A 218 12.15 -0.47 9.64
N MET A 219 12.98 -0.31 8.60
CA MET A 219 13.74 -1.41 7.99
C MET A 219 14.99 -1.81 8.79
N SER A 220 15.39 -1.05 9.81
CA SER A 220 16.45 -1.48 10.73
C SER A 220 15.96 -2.53 11.73
N ILE A 221 14.64 -2.66 11.93
CA ILE A 221 14.05 -3.65 12.84
C ILE A 221 14.11 -5.03 12.17
N SER A 222 14.72 -6.00 12.85
CA SER A 222 14.82 -7.39 12.38
C SER A 222 13.67 -8.21 12.93
N PHE A 223 13.13 -9.11 12.11
CA PHE A 223 12.13 -10.07 12.54
C PHE A 223 12.62 -11.51 12.30
N PRO A 224 12.26 -12.46 13.16
CA PRO A 224 12.67 -13.86 13.01
C PRO A 224 11.92 -14.59 11.89
N ALA A 225 10.78 -14.04 11.43
CA ALA A 225 9.92 -14.63 10.41
C ALA A 225 9.10 -13.55 9.70
N GLY A 226 8.54 -13.89 8.54
CA GLY A 226 7.57 -13.07 7.82
C GLY A 226 6.13 -13.34 8.25
N GLY A 227 5.22 -12.42 7.95
CA GLY A 227 3.81 -12.50 8.36
C GLY A 227 3.29 -11.15 8.84
N SER A 228 2.49 -11.14 9.91
CA SER A 228 2.08 -9.90 10.59
C SER A 228 2.44 -9.96 12.07
N LEU A 229 2.62 -8.80 12.69
CA LEU A 229 2.97 -8.70 14.11
C LEU A 229 1.71 -8.75 14.97
N TYR A 230 1.76 -9.40 16.13
CA TYR A 230 0.68 -9.48 17.10
C TYR A 230 1.22 -9.38 18.53
N TYR A 231 0.35 -9.04 19.49
CA TYR A 231 0.65 -9.35 20.88
C TYR A 231 0.49 -10.85 21.14
N ALA A 232 1.34 -11.41 22.01
CA ALA A 232 1.29 -12.82 22.39
C ALA A 232 -0.12 -13.25 22.84
N GLN A 233 -0.74 -12.48 23.74
CA GLN A 233 -2.09 -12.72 24.27
C GLN A 233 -3.20 -12.74 23.21
N ASP A 234 -3.00 -12.07 22.07
CA ASP A 234 -4.03 -12.02 21.02
C ASP A 234 -3.96 -13.24 20.12
N LEU A 235 -2.76 -13.81 19.91
CA LEU A 235 -2.59 -15.07 19.18
C LEU A 235 -3.05 -16.27 19.99
N GLU A 236 -2.90 -16.24 21.31
CA GLU A 236 -3.39 -17.31 22.20
C GLU A 236 -4.92 -17.52 22.13
N LYS A 237 -5.67 -16.48 21.74
CA LYS A 237 -7.13 -16.50 21.62
C LYS A 237 -7.65 -17.05 20.29
N VAL A 238 -6.77 -17.29 19.31
CA VAL A 238 -7.16 -17.72 17.96
C VAL A 238 -6.50 -19.04 17.58
N ALA A 239 -7.19 -19.81 16.73
CA ALA A 239 -6.59 -20.99 16.11
C ALA A 239 -5.47 -20.54 15.14
N GLY A 240 -4.32 -21.22 15.15
CA GLY A 240 -3.18 -20.85 14.28
C GLY A 240 -1.79 -21.02 14.91
N GLY A 241 -1.72 -21.50 16.15
CA GLY A 241 -0.45 -21.68 16.87
C GLY A 241 0.04 -20.40 17.53
N PRO A 242 1.07 -20.50 18.39
CA PRO A 242 1.48 -19.40 19.26
C PRO A 242 2.28 -18.30 18.54
N GLY A 243 2.47 -18.39 17.21
CA GLY A 243 3.38 -17.52 16.46
C GLY A 243 4.86 -17.68 16.86
N ILE A 244 5.73 -16.92 16.20
CA ILE A 244 7.18 -16.91 16.47
C ILE A 244 7.52 -15.66 17.31
N PRO A 245 8.09 -15.80 18.52
CA PRO A 245 8.36 -14.68 19.41
C PRO A 245 9.50 -13.78 18.90
N LEU A 246 9.41 -12.48 19.18
CA LEU A 246 10.52 -11.52 19.04
C LEU A 246 11.38 -11.52 20.32
N GLU A 247 12.48 -10.75 20.31
CA GLU A 247 13.27 -10.47 21.52
C GLU A 247 12.43 -9.83 22.63
N ASP A 248 11.53 -8.91 22.26
CA ASP A 248 10.46 -8.47 23.14
C ASP A 248 9.31 -9.49 23.08
N GLU A 249 9.28 -10.39 24.07
CA GLU A 249 8.34 -11.52 24.15
C GLU A 249 6.86 -11.12 24.16
N ARG A 250 6.56 -9.83 24.38
CA ARG A 250 5.19 -9.30 24.22
C ARG A 250 4.70 -9.43 22.79
N PHE A 251 5.61 -9.42 21.81
CA PHE A 251 5.30 -9.44 20.39
C PHE A 251 5.67 -10.76 19.74
N ARG A 252 4.86 -11.17 18.77
CA ARG A 252 5.04 -12.38 17.99
C ARG A 252 4.69 -12.16 16.52
N VAL A 253 5.40 -12.85 15.63
CA VAL A 253 5.03 -12.94 14.22
C VAL A 253 4.03 -14.09 14.06
N GLY A 254 2.85 -13.76 13.54
CA GLY A 254 1.77 -14.71 13.30
C GLY A 254 1.35 -14.74 11.82
N PRO A 255 0.13 -15.23 11.54
CA PRO A 255 -0.45 -15.23 10.21
C PRO A 255 -0.45 -13.84 9.56
N ASP A 256 -0.14 -13.78 8.28
CA ASP A 256 -0.11 -12.57 7.47
C ASP A 256 -1.52 -12.01 7.29
N ALA A 257 -1.75 -10.79 7.78
CA ALA A 257 -3.04 -10.11 7.75
C ALA A 257 -3.31 -9.36 6.44
N ARG A 258 -2.43 -9.41 5.44
CA ARG A 258 -2.64 -8.72 4.15
C ARG A 258 -3.97 -9.11 3.51
N LEU A 259 -4.75 -8.10 3.10
CA LEU A 259 -6.08 -8.27 2.52
C LEU A 259 -6.18 -9.32 1.40
N SER A 260 -5.18 -9.41 0.51
CA SER A 260 -5.16 -10.38 -0.60
C SER A 260 -5.19 -11.84 -0.15
N LEU A 261 -4.82 -12.13 1.11
CA LEU A 261 -4.86 -13.47 1.66
C LEU A 261 -6.22 -13.87 2.24
N TRP A 262 -7.11 -12.89 2.45
CA TRP A 262 -8.36 -13.05 3.18
C TRP A 262 -9.59 -12.59 2.40
N TYR A 263 -9.41 -11.78 1.35
CA TYR A 263 -10.51 -11.15 0.62
C TYR A 263 -11.54 -12.15 0.05
N GLY A 264 -12.82 -11.86 0.29
CA GLY A 264 -13.94 -12.67 -0.17
C GLY A 264 -13.92 -14.09 0.41
N ARG A 265 -14.19 -15.09 -0.45
CA ARG A 265 -14.20 -16.51 -0.03
C ARG A 265 -12.81 -17.05 0.37
N ARG A 266 -11.72 -16.30 0.16
CA ARG A 266 -10.37 -16.69 0.62
C ARG A 266 -10.29 -16.78 2.13
N SER A 267 -11.09 -16.01 2.86
CA SER A 267 -11.20 -16.11 4.32
C SER A 267 -11.72 -17.47 4.82
N GLN A 268 -12.37 -18.25 3.96
CA GLN A 268 -12.96 -19.55 4.28
C GLN A 268 -11.98 -20.72 4.05
N LEU A 269 -10.82 -20.44 3.43
CA LEU A 269 -9.83 -21.47 3.11
C LEU A 269 -9.01 -21.84 4.34
N ASP A 270 -8.83 -23.14 4.56
CA ASP A 270 -7.87 -23.68 5.52
C ASP A 270 -6.49 -23.82 4.85
N VAL A 271 -5.79 -22.69 4.74
CA VAL A 271 -4.44 -22.61 4.16
C VAL A 271 -3.48 -21.94 5.12
N ASN A 272 -2.22 -22.37 5.08
CA ASN A 272 -1.15 -21.76 5.86
C ASN A 272 -0.88 -20.32 5.36
N ARG A 273 -1.13 -19.33 6.21
CA ARG A 273 -0.92 -17.89 5.94
C ARG A 273 0.30 -17.33 6.68
N GLY A 274 1.22 -18.19 7.08
CA GLY A 274 2.37 -17.85 7.90
C GLY A 274 2.17 -18.19 9.38
N PRO A 275 3.17 -17.89 10.23
CA PRO A 275 4.38 -17.12 9.90
C PRO A 275 5.32 -17.83 8.89
N TYR A 276 6.12 -17.05 8.16
CA TYR A 276 7.04 -17.53 7.12
C TYR A 276 8.46 -17.62 7.66
N GLU A 277 9.02 -18.83 7.77
CA GLU A 277 10.37 -19.02 8.32
C GLU A 277 11.50 -18.73 7.31
N SER A 278 11.18 -18.59 6.02
CA SER A 278 12.15 -18.29 4.97
C SER A 278 11.58 -17.38 3.89
N ALA A 279 12.46 -16.70 3.15
CA ALA A 279 12.07 -15.88 2.00
C ALA A 279 11.33 -16.71 0.93
N GLU A 280 11.74 -17.95 0.71
CA GLU A 280 11.06 -18.89 -0.19
C GLU A 280 9.64 -19.21 0.30
N ALA A 281 9.47 -19.47 1.61
CA ALA A 281 8.15 -19.67 2.17
C ALA A 281 7.25 -18.44 1.95
N ALA A 282 7.78 -17.22 2.12
CA ALA A 282 7.03 -16.00 1.86
C ALA A 282 6.57 -15.90 0.40
N LEU A 283 7.39 -16.32 -0.57
CA LEU A 283 7.06 -16.28 -2.00
C LEU A 283 5.91 -17.23 -2.37
N VAL A 284 5.95 -18.47 -1.90
CA VAL A 284 5.03 -19.51 -2.40
C VAL A 284 3.64 -19.49 -1.74
N ARG A 285 3.50 -18.93 -0.52
CA ARG A 285 2.26 -19.05 0.27
C ARG A 285 1.06 -18.35 -0.36
N ALA A 286 1.28 -17.19 -0.99
CA ALA A 286 0.22 -16.47 -1.69
C ALA A 286 -0.27 -17.25 -2.93
N ALA A 287 0.64 -17.89 -3.66
CA ALA A 287 0.31 -18.74 -4.82
C ALA A 287 -0.44 -20.02 -4.41
N HIS A 288 0.01 -20.71 -3.36
CA HIS A 288 -0.71 -21.88 -2.83
C HIS A 288 -2.13 -21.53 -2.37
N LYS A 289 -2.33 -20.35 -1.77
CA LYS A 289 -3.66 -19.85 -1.43
C LYS A 289 -4.53 -19.65 -2.68
N GLU A 290 -4.00 -19.06 -3.76
CA GLU A 290 -4.78 -18.93 -4.99
C GLU A 290 -5.10 -20.29 -5.63
N LEU A 291 -4.16 -21.23 -5.64
CA LEU A 291 -4.43 -22.60 -6.12
C LEU A 291 -5.59 -23.23 -5.34
N ALA A 292 -5.55 -23.21 -4.00
CA ALA A 292 -6.62 -23.73 -3.16
C ALA A 292 -7.97 -23.01 -3.42
N TYR A 293 -7.94 -21.69 -3.64
CA TYR A 293 -9.14 -20.95 -4.02
C TYR A 293 -9.72 -21.45 -5.34
N LEU A 294 -8.88 -21.64 -6.36
CA LEU A 294 -9.31 -22.07 -7.69
C LEU A 294 -9.83 -23.51 -7.70
N GLU A 295 -9.22 -24.40 -6.92
CA GLU A 295 -9.69 -25.79 -6.75
C GLU A 295 -11.08 -25.86 -6.12
N GLN A 296 -11.33 -25.04 -5.09
CA GLN A 296 -12.59 -25.10 -4.35
C GLN A 296 -13.69 -24.22 -4.95
N PHE A 297 -13.33 -23.09 -5.54
CA PHE A 297 -14.26 -22.01 -5.90
C PHE A 297 -14.05 -21.45 -7.32
N GLY A 298 -13.05 -21.95 -8.06
CA GLY A 298 -12.72 -21.49 -9.39
C GLY A 298 -13.88 -21.69 -10.35
N GLN A 299 -14.18 -20.64 -11.11
CA GLN A 299 -15.18 -20.69 -12.18
C GLN A 299 -14.75 -19.75 -13.31
N PRO A 300 -15.17 -20.01 -14.56
CA PRO A 300 -14.98 -19.07 -15.65
C PRO A 300 -15.56 -17.70 -15.32
N LEU A 301 -14.81 -16.65 -15.64
CA LEU A 301 -15.20 -15.27 -15.35
C LEU A 301 -14.83 -14.36 -16.52
N LEU A 302 -15.69 -13.39 -16.81
CA LEU A 302 -15.25 -12.22 -17.58
C LEU A 302 -14.25 -11.42 -16.75
N PRO A 303 -13.24 -10.78 -17.40
CA PRO A 303 -12.37 -9.82 -16.75
C PRO A 303 -13.16 -8.84 -15.88
N PHE A 304 -12.73 -8.70 -14.62
CA PHE A 304 -13.38 -7.82 -13.66
C PHE A 304 -13.38 -6.37 -14.15
N GLN A 305 -12.25 -5.90 -14.68
CA GLN A 305 -12.17 -4.59 -15.31
C GLN A 305 -12.89 -4.61 -16.66
N ARG A 306 -14.05 -3.96 -16.71
CA ARG A 306 -14.93 -3.96 -17.90
C ARG A 306 -14.24 -3.48 -19.16
N VAL A 307 -13.37 -2.48 -19.05
CA VAL A 307 -12.60 -1.91 -20.18
C VAL A 307 -11.68 -2.93 -20.86
N ARG A 308 -11.31 -4.01 -20.16
CA ARG A 308 -10.43 -5.05 -20.70
C ARG A 308 -11.16 -6.18 -21.43
N ARG A 309 -12.49 -6.26 -21.29
CA ARG A 309 -13.30 -7.37 -21.84
C ARG A 309 -13.27 -7.44 -23.36
N GLU A 310 -13.13 -6.30 -24.03
CA GLU A 310 -12.98 -6.25 -25.47
C GLU A 310 -11.74 -7.00 -25.96
N GLY A 311 -10.61 -6.89 -25.24
CA GLY A 311 -9.39 -7.64 -25.55
C GLY A 311 -9.58 -9.16 -25.52
N TYR A 312 -10.54 -9.63 -24.73
CA TYR A 312 -10.94 -11.04 -24.65
C TYR A 312 -12.19 -11.36 -25.47
N ARG A 313 -12.63 -10.45 -26.35
CA ARG A 313 -13.84 -10.62 -27.18
C ARG A 313 -15.08 -10.96 -26.34
N TYR A 314 -15.15 -10.41 -25.13
CA TYR A 314 -16.23 -10.66 -24.18
C TYR A 314 -16.44 -12.15 -23.85
N GLN A 315 -15.36 -12.94 -23.86
CA GLN A 315 -15.38 -14.34 -23.46
C GLN A 315 -14.94 -14.50 -22.00
N GLU A 316 -15.58 -15.45 -21.31
CA GLU A 316 -15.14 -15.87 -19.98
C GLU A 316 -13.77 -16.55 -20.07
N GLN A 317 -12.89 -16.23 -19.14
CA GLN A 317 -11.56 -16.81 -19.05
C GLN A 317 -11.59 -18.04 -18.15
N SER A 318 -10.86 -19.08 -18.52
CA SER A 318 -10.82 -20.33 -17.76
C SER A 318 -9.88 -20.21 -16.55
N PRO A 319 -10.30 -20.67 -15.36
CA PRO A 319 -9.41 -20.81 -14.21
C PRO A 319 -8.17 -21.68 -14.47
N SER A 320 -8.28 -22.65 -15.37
CA SER A 320 -7.18 -23.58 -15.71
C SER A 320 -5.91 -22.85 -16.14
N ASP A 321 -6.08 -21.77 -16.90
CA ASP A 321 -4.95 -21.02 -17.45
C ASP A 321 -4.20 -20.27 -16.34
N HIS A 322 -4.93 -19.83 -15.31
CA HIS A 322 -4.33 -19.23 -14.13
C HIS A 322 -3.65 -20.28 -13.24
N ILE A 323 -4.28 -21.45 -13.03
CA ILE A 323 -3.66 -22.58 -12.32
C ILE A 323 -2.34 -22.97 -12.97
N GLU A 324 -2.29 -23.07 -14.31
CA GLU A 324 -1.07 -23.41 -15.03
C GLU A 324 0.03 -22.36 -14.80
N ASN A 325 -0.29 -21.07 -14.86
CA ASN A 325 0.67 -20.01 -14.60
C ASN A 325 1.13 -19.95 -13.13
N LEU A 326 0.25 -20.25 -12.17
CA LEU A 326 0.63 -20.39 -10.76
C LEU A 326 1.60 -21.56 -10.55
N ASN A 327 1.38 -22.69 -11.21
CA ASN A 327 2.31 -23.81 -11.17
C ASN A 327 3.67 -23.46 -11.80
N ARG A 328 3.68 -22.74 -12.93
CA ARG A 328 4.93 -22.21 -13.53
C ARG A 328 5.65 -21.25 -12.58
N TYR A 329 4.93 -20.38 -11.87
CA TYR A 329 5.50 -19.52 -10.84
C TYR A 329 6.14 -20.32 -9.71
N LEU A 330 5.47 -21.36 -9.20
CA LEU A 330 5.99 -22.21 -8.14
C LEU A 330 7.28 -22.93 -8.54
N LEU A 331 7.44 -23.32 -9.81
CA LEU A 331 8.68 -23.93 -10.31
C LEU A 331 9.90 -22.99 -10.23
N ILE A 332 9.68 -21.68 -10.31
CA ILE A 332 10.76 -20.68 -10.30
C ILE A 332 10.89 -19.93 -8.97
N ALA A 333 9.95 -20.09 -8.04
CA ALA A 333 9.82 -19.26 -6.84
C ALA A 333 11.11 -19.24 -5.99
N SER A 334 11.73 -20.40 -5.75
CA SER A 334 12.99 -20.49 -4.99
C SER A 334 14.14 -19.72 -5.66
N SER A 335 14.14 -19.64 -6.99
CA SER A 335 15.13 -18.92 -7.79
C SER A 335 14.93 -17.39 -7.76
N LEU A 336 13.79 -16.91 -7.24
CA LEU A 336 13.52 -15.48 -7.08
C LEU A 336 14.21 -14.90 -5.84
N VAL A 337 14.68 -15.72 -4.90
CA VAL A 337 15.38 -15.23 -3.70
C VAL A 337 16.72 -14.63 -4.10
N PRO A 338 17.01 -13.35 -3.74
CA PRO A 338 18.30 -12.74 -4.06
C PRO A 338 19.46 -13.47 -3.37
N ARG A 339 20.65 -13.38 -3.99
CA ARG A 339 21.88 -13.96 -3.44
C ARG A 339 22.40 -13.22 -2.22
N ASP A 340 22.17 -11.91 -2.17
CA ASP A 340 22.51 -11.11 -1.01
C ASP A 340 21.61 -11.50 0.16
N PRO A 341 22.17 -12.12 1.23
CA PRO A 341 21.38 -12.55 2.38
C PRO A 341 20.69 -11.37 3.09
N ALA A 342 21.27 -10.16 3.03
CA ALA A 342 20.68 -8.98 3.65
C ALA A 342 19.30 -8.66 3.09
N LEU A 343 19.08 -8.93 1.79
CA LEU A 343 17.80 -8.73 1.12
C LEU A 343 16.77 -9.81 1.47
N GLY A 344 17.21 -10.98 1.95
CA GLY A 344 16.35 -12.10 2.35
C GLY A 344 15.81 -12.01 3.78
N HIS A 345 16.41 -11.18 4.65
CA HIS A 345 15.98 -11.02 6.04
C HIS A 345 14.66 -10.28 6.17
N PHE A 346 13.82 -10.67 7.13
CA PHE A 346 12.50 -10.08 7.32
C PHE A 346 12.56 -8.70 7.97
N ARG A 347 11.98 -7.70 7.28
CA ARG A 347 11.85 -6.30 7.70
C ARG A 347 10.38 -5.87 7.67
N ILE A 348 10.11 -4.66 8.16
CA ILE A 348 8.79 -4.03 8.04
C ILE A 348 8.91 -2.70 7.30
N ARG A 349 7.86 -2.37 6.56
CA ARG A 349 7.67 -1.09 5.88
C ARG A 349 6.21 -0.68 6.02
N HIS A 350 5.95 0.62 5.98
CA HIS A 350 4.58 1.14 5.97
C HIS A 350 3.78 0.55 4.78
N PRO A 351 2.56 -0.01 5.01
CA PRO A 351 1.78 -0.66 3.95
C PRO A 351 1.21 0.33 2.93
N ASP A 352 0.85 1.54 3.38
CA ASP A 352 0.26 2.60 2.55
C ASP A 352 0.90 3.99 2.83
N LEU A 353 2.16 4.18 2.41
CA LEU A 353 2.87 5.45 2.66
C LEU A 353 2.42 6.55 1.70
N GLN A 354 1.21 7.04 1.89
CA GLN A 354 0.58 8.10 1.13
C GLN A 354 0.41 9.38 1.96
N GLN A 355 0.34 10.53 1.30
CA GLN A 355 0.24 11.85 1.95
C GLN A 355 -0.99 11.98 2.87
N ASN A 356 -2.07 11.24 2.62
CA ASN A 356 -3.27 11.25 3.47
C ASN A 356 -3.03 10.60 4.84
N ASN A 357 -2.03 9.71 4.92
CA ASN A 357 -1.66 8.94 6.09
C ASN A 357 -0.48 9.57 6.85
N ILE A 358 -0.03 10.76 6.40
CA ILE A 358 1.08 11.50 6.99
C ILE A 358 0.52 12.80 7.57
N VAL A 359 0.79 13.06 8.84
CA VAL A 359 0.50 14.34 9.48
C VAL A 359 1.79 15.09 9.70
N VAL A 360 1.76 16.36 9.29
CA VAL A 360 2.86 17.30 9.44
C VAL A 360 2.47 18.45 10.35
N SER A 361 3.45 19.02 11.02
CA SER A 361 3.31 20.26 11.80
C SER A 361 4.44 21.21 11.44
N ARG A 362 4.16 22.51 11.50
CA ARG A 362 5.18 23.54 11.35
C ARG A 362 5.92 23.71 12.67
N SER A 363 7.25 23.61 12.65
CA SER A 363 8.09 23.92 13.79
C SER A 363 8.16 25.44 14.02
N PRO A 364 8.60 25.90 15.21
CA PRO A 364 8.86 27.32 15.46
C PRO A 364 9.83 27.94 14.44
N ASP A 365 10.79 27.14 13.93
CA ASP A 365 11.77 27.55 12.91
C ASP A 365 11.19 27.51 11.48
N SER A 366 9.86 27.44 11.35
CA SER A 366 9.11 27.41 10.09
C SER A 366 9.34 26.19 9.19
N ASN A 367 9.97 25.11 9.69
CA ASN A 367 10.17 23.87 8.95
C ASN A 367 9.00 22.90 9.16
N TRP A 368 8.58 22.20 8.11
CA TRP A 368 7.60 21.11 8.22
C TRP A 368 8.25 19.87 8.82
N GLN A 369 7.61 19.30 9.83
CA GLN A 369 8.04 18.08 10.51
C GLN A 369 6.94 17.03 10.44
N VAL A 370 7.31 15.78 10.12
CA VAL A 370 6.41 14.63 10.17
C VAL A 370 6.17 14.26 11.63
N VAL A 371 4.93 14.45 12.10
CA VAL A 371 4.52 14.23 13.50
C VAL A 371 3.55 13.06 13.67
N GLY A 372 3.07 12.46 12.58
CA GLY A 372 2.16 11.32 12.64
C GLY A 372 2.21 10.45 11.38
N LEU A 373 2.30 9.13 11.57
CA LEU A 373 2.07 8.10 10.56
C LEU A 373 0.88 7.22 10.96
N PHE A 374 -0.09 7.11 10.05
CA PHE A 374 -1.36 6.42 10.27
C PHE A 374 -1.53 5.26 9.30
N ASP A 375 -2.53 4.43 9.59
CA ASP A 375 -2.94 3.33 8.71
C ASP A 375 -1.90 2.21 8.58
N TRP A 376 -1.63 1.60 9.74
CA TRP A 376 -0.81 0.39 9.85
C TRP A 376 -1.63 -0.89 9.62
N GLN A 377 -2.88 -0.75 9.19
CA GLN A 377 -3.74 -1.88 8.85
C GLN A 377 -3.11 -2.68 7.71
N HIS A 378 -3.16 -4.01 7.82
CA HIS A 378 -2.57 -4.94 6.85
C HIS A 378 -1.05 -4.82 6.67
N ALA A 379 -0.34 -4.18 7.61
CA ALA A 379 1.12 -4.17 7.63
C ALA A 379 1.67 -5.60 7.66
N SER A 380 2.73 -5.81 6.88
CA SER A 380 3.33 -7.13 6.68
C SER A 380 4.83 -7.06 6.84
N ILE A 381 5.37 -8.11 7.45
CA ILE A 381 6.79 -8.37 7.61
C ILE A 381 7.20 -9.25 6.44
N LEU A 382 8.07 -8.73 5.58
CA LEU A 382 8.55 -9.40 4.38
C LEU A 382 10.03 -9.07 4.14
N PRO A 383 10.72 -9.85 3.30
CA PRO A 383 12.08 -9.50 2.89
C PRO A 383 12.14 -8.18 2.10
N PRO A 384 13.20 -7.35 2.26
CA PRO A 384 13.40 -6.09 1.54
C PRO A 384 13.19 -6.17 0.04
N PHE A 385 13.61 -7.25 -0.63
CA PHE A 385 13.43 -7.37 -2.08
C PHE A 385 11.94 -7.38 -2.48
N LEU A 386 11.04 -7.77 -1.57
CA LEU A 386 9.58 -7.73 -1.76
C LEU A 386 8.93 -6.42 -1.28
N LEU A 387 9.48 -5.79 -0.24
CA LEU A 387 8.95 -4.53 0.34
C LEU A 387 9.40 -3.27 -0.40
N ALA A 388 10.59 -3.28 -0.99
CA ALA A 388 11.21 -2.11 -1.57
C ALA A 388 10.42 -1.57 -2.76
N GLY A 389 10.19 -0.27 -2.77
CA GLY A 389 9.60 0.45 -3.89
C GLY A 389 9.42 1.92 -3.54
N VAL A 390 9.30 2.76 -4.57
CA VAL A 390 8.92 4.16 -4.38
C VAL A 390 7.39 4.21 -4.16
N PRO A 391 6.88 4.92 -3.13
CA PRO A 391 5.44 5.09 -2.92
C PRO A 391 4.74 5.63 -4.17
N GLU A 392 3.49 5.21 -4.41
CA GLU A 392 2.81 5.42 -5.69
C GLU A 392 2.65 6.89 -6.08
N ARG A 393 2.39 7.80 -5.13
CA ARG A 393 2.31 9.25 -5.40
C ARG A 393 3.67 9.94 -5.54
N LEU A 394 4.76 9.23 -5.22
CA LEU A 394 6.13 9.74 -5.32
C LEU A 394 6.89 9.12 -6.50
N GLN A 395 6.35 8.07 -7.14
CA GLN A 395 7.01 7.40 -8.25
C GLN A 395 6.72 8.05 -9.60
N ASN A 396 7.68 7.96 -10.51
CA ASN A 396 7.52 8.42 -11.89
C ASN A 396 8.23 7.48 -12.88
N TYR A 397 8.04 6.17 -12.71
CA TYR A 397 8.79 5.14 -13.45
C TYR A 397 8.56 5.14 -14.95
N ASP A 398 7.48 5.73 -15.46
CA ASP A 398 7.20 5.78 -16.91
C ASP A 398 7.94 6.93 -17.63
N ASP A 399 8.64 7.79 -16.89
CA ASP A 399 9.38 8.94 -17.42
C ASP A 399 10.89 8.63 -17.56
N PRO A 400 11.48 8.75 -18.78
CA PRO A 400 12.88 8.43 -19.02
C PRO A 400 13.87 9.23 -18.15
N ILE A 401 13.56 10.50 -17.86
CA ILE A 401 14.41 11.38 -17.03
C ILE A 401 14.43 10.90 -15.57
N SER A 402 13.29 10.44 -15.07
CA SER A 402 13.16 9.86 -13.74
C SER A 402 13.89 8.52 -13.65
N GLN A 403 13.80 7.67 -14.68
CA GLN A 403 14.53 6.39 -14.77
C GLN A 403 16.05 6.60 -14.78
N SER A 404 16.54 7.60 -15.52
CA SER A 404 17.96 7.91 -15.59
C SER A 404 18.48 8.64 -14.35
N MET A 405 17.63 8.88 -13.35
CA MET A 405 17.96 9.64 -12.14
C MET A 405 18.69 10.95 -12.47
N THR A 406 18.26 11.62 -13.55
CA THR A 406 18.80 12.90 -13.96
C THR A 406 18.13 14.01 -13.16
N ARG A 407 18.91 14.98 -12.68
CA ARG A 407 18.37 16.10 -11.89
C ARG A 407 17.34 16.85 -12.73
N PRO A 408 16.09 17.01 -12.25
CA PRO A 408 15.05 17.66 -13.03
C PRO A 408 15.27 19.17 -13.11
N SER A 409 14.84 19.74 -14.23
CA SER A 409 14.78 21.18 -14.47
C SER A 409 13.45 21.53 -15.14
N LEU A 410 13.01 22.78 -14.97
CA LEU A 410 11.91 23.33 -15.75
C LEU A 410 12.35 23.55 -17.21
N PRO A 411 11.44 23.48 -18.20
CA PRO A 411 11.75 23.84 -19.57
C PRO A 411 12.22 25.30 -19.67
N GLU A 412 13.23 25.57 -20.50
CA GLU A 412 13.76 26.94 -20.70
C GLU A 412 12.72 27.88 -21.31
N ASN A 413 11.83 27.34 -22.14
CA ASN A 413 10.77 28.08 -22.82
C ASN A 413 9.46 28.16 -22.02
N LEU A 414 9.48 27.94 -20.70
CA LEU A 414 8.27 27.87 -19.88
C LEU A 414 7.41 29.14 -19.99
N ASP A 415 8.05 30.32 -20.03
CA ASP A 415 7.35 31.60 -20.11
C ASP A 415 6.69 31.85 -21.48
N ASP A 416 7.14 31.13 -22.51
CA ASP A 416 6.60 31.21 -23.88
C ASP A 416 5.41 30.27 -24.12
N LEU A 417 5.14 29.36 -23.18
CA LEU A 417 4.04 28.39 -23.25
C LEU A 417 2.70 29.01 -22.83
N ASP A 418 1.59 28.45 -23.31
CA ASP A 418 0.27 28.82 -22.81
C ASP A 418 0.04 28.36 -21.35
N GLU A 419 -0.98 28.89 -20.67
CA GLU A 419 -1.25 28.58 -19.25
C GLU A 419 -1.45 27.08 -18.97
N THR A 420 -2.03 26.33 -19.92
CA THR A 420 -2.28 24.89 -19.79
C THR A 420 -0.98 24.11 -19.94
N GLU A 421 -0.18 24.47 -20.93
CA GLU A 421 1.14 23.90 -21.18
C GLU A 421 2.12 24.19 -20.04
N GLN A 422 2.10 25.42 -19.50
CA GLN A 422 2.86 25.78 -18.31
C GLN A 422 2.47 24.94 -17.11
N SER A 423 1.17 24.75 -16.88
CA SER A 423 0.66 23.95 -15.77
C SER A 423 1.12 22.49 -15.88
N ARG A 424 1.02 21.90 -17.09
CA ARG A 424 1.48 20.54 -17.37
C ARG A 424 3.00 20.39 -17.20
N ALA A 425 3.78 21.39 -17.64
CA ALA A 425 5.23 21.39 -17.48
C ALA A 425 5.63 21.44 -15.99
N LYS A 426 4.97 22.29 -15.19
CA LYS A 426 5.19 22.39 -13.74
C LYS A 426 4.80 21.12 -13.00
N GLU A 427 3.68 20.49 -13.37
CA GLU A 427 3.26 19.20 -12.80
C GLU A 427 4.26 18.09 -13.08
N LEU A 428 4.70 17.97 -14.35
CA LEU A 428 5.71 16.99 -14.75
C LEU A 428 7.04 17.22 -14.03
N TYR A 429 7.47 18.48 -13.92
CA TYR A 429 8.65 18.86 -13.13
C TYR A 429 8.51 18.40 -11.67
N LEU A 430 7.38 18.69 -11.03
CA LEU A 430 7.13 18.29 -9.65
C LEU A 430 7.16 16.77 -9.48
N ARG A 431 6.57 15.99 -10.40
CA ARG A 431 6.64 14.52 -10.37
C ARG A 431 8.07 14.00 -10.48
N ARG A 432 8.89 14.59 -11.36
CA ARG A 432 10.31 14.25 -11.50
C ARG A 432 11.11 14.64 -10.25
N LEU A 433 10.88 15.84 -9.71
CA LEU A 433 11.50 16.36 -8.49
C LEU A 433 11.27 15.42 -7.32
N VAL A 434 10.00 15.06 -7.08
CA VAL A 434 9.60 14.20 -5.97
C VAL A 434 10.22 12.81 -6.10
N HIS A 435 10.17 12.22 -7.31
CA HIS A 435 10.81 10.93 -7.56
C HIS A 435 12.31 10.97 -7.30
N TYR A 436 13.00 11.94 -7.91
CA TYR A 436 14.44 12.11 -7.80
C TYR A 436 14.88 12.27 -6.34
N TYR A 437 14.26 13.19 -5.60
CA TYR A 437 14.66 13.46 -4.22
C TYR A 437 14.24 12.37 -3.23
N TYR A 438 13.16 11.62 -3.49
CA TYR A 438 12.83 10.44 -2.70
C TYR A 438 13.89 9.35 -2.87
N VAL A 439 14.25 9.00 -4.11
CA VAL A 439 15.27 7.98 -4.39
C VAL A 439 16.62 8.42 -3.85
N LYS A 440 17.00 9.69 -4.04
CA LYS A 440 18.26 10.25 -3.50
C LYS A 440 18.30 10.22 -1.98
N SER A 441 17.20 10.60 -1.32
CA SER A 441 17.13 10.52 0.15
C SER A 441 17.18 9.07 0.65
N THR A 442 16.60 8.13 -0.11
CA THR A 442 16.67 6.69 0.20
C THR A 442 18.10 6.18 0.07
N GLU A 443 18.82 6.55 -0.99
CA GLU A 443 20.25 6.25 -1.16
C GLU A 443 21.08 6.74 0.04
N GLU A 444 20.84 7.97 0.49
CA GLU A 444 21.60 8.58 1.59
C GLU A 444 21.24 8.03 2.98
N CYS A 445 19.99 7.64 3.20
CA CYS A 445 19.48 7.33 4.55
C CYS A 445 19.21 5.84 4.77
N ASN A 446 19.05 5.04 3.72
CA ASN A 446 18.57 3.66 3.79
C ASN A 446 19.22 2.77 2.72
N GLU A 447 20.48 2.39 2.96
CA GLU A 447 21.28 1.56 2.05
C GLU A 447 20.58 0.24 1.68
N LEU A 448 19.92 -0.41 2.65
CA LEU A 448 19.21 -1.68 2.43
C LEU A 448 18.04 -1.53 1.44
N HIS A 449 17.22 -0.50 1.62
CA HIS A 449 16.12 -0.20 0.70
C HIS A 449 16.65 0.21 -0.67
N TYR A 450 17.70 1.04 -0.71
CA TYR A 450 18.30 1.46 -1.96
C TYR A 450 18.88 0.28 -2.75
N ALA A 451 19.57 -0.65 -2.10
CA ALA A 451 20.07 -1.88 -2.73
C ALA A 451 18.93 -2.73 -3.31
N ALA A 452 17.84 -2.91 -2.56
CA ALA A 452 16.65 -3.63 -3.03
C ALA A 452 15.88 -2.90 -4.16
N LEU A 453 15.98 -1.57 -4.20
CA LEU A 453 15.33 -0.72 -5.19
C LEU A 453 16.09 -0.74 -6.53
N THR A 454 17.42 -0.71 -6.46
CA THR A 454 18.35 -0.64 -7.60
C THR A 454 18.75 -2.01 -8.16
N ASP A 455 18.33 -3.11 -7.51
CA ASP A 455 18.42 -4.46 -8.05
C ASP A 455 17.78 -4.53 -9.46
N PRO A 456 18.56 -4.85 -10.52
CA PRO A 456 18.10 -4.82 -11.92
C PRO A 456 16.86 -5.67 -12.19
N VAL A 457 16.67 -6.76 -11.43
CA VAL A 457 15.51 -7.67 -11.56
C VAL A 457 14.60 -7.62 -10.34
N GLY A 458 14.83 -6.68 -9.41
CA GLY A 458 14.04 -6.51 -8.20
C GLY A 458 12.57 -6.17 -8.51
N MET A 459 12.32 -5.33 -9.52
CA MET A 459 10.95 -5.02 -9.95
C MET A 459 10.24 -6.27 -10.51
N LEU A 460 10.95 -7.10 -11.28
CA LEU A 460 10.41 -8.34 -11.82
C LEU A 460 10.07 -9.35 -10.71
N ARG A 461 10.95 -9.52 -9.72
CA ARG A 461 10.69 -10.36 -8.53
C ARG A 461 9.43 -9.92 -7.80
N ARG A 462 9.28 -8.61 -7.55
CA ARG A 462 8.10 -8.04 -6.89
C ARG A 462 6.83 -8.29 -7.70
N ARG A 463 6.86 -8.04 -9.01
CA ARG A 463 5.70 -8.29 -9.88
C ARG A 463 5.27 -9.75 -9.87
N LEU A 464 6.20 -10.68 -10.01
CA LEU A 464 5.91 -12.12 -9.93
C LEU A 464 5.24 -12.47 -8.59
N PHE A 465 5.82 -12.00 -7.47
CA PHE A 465 5.26 -12.22 -6.14
C PHE A 465 3.85 -11.65 -5.97
N TYR A 466 3.61 -10.40 -6.36
CA TYR A 466 2.29 -9.78 -6.23
C TYR A 466 1.27 -10.45 -7.16
N HIS A 467 1.62 -10.70 -8.43
CA HIS A 467 0.70 -11.32 -9.40
C HIS A 467 0.38 -12.77 -9.09
N ALA A 468 1.30 -13.52 -8.48
CA ALA A 468 1.02 -14.87 -8.02
C ALA A 468 0.10 -14.91 -6.79
N GLY A 469 -0.01 -13.79 -6.06
CA GLY A 469 -0.91 -13.64 -4.92
C GLY A 469 -2.23 -12.93 -5.22
N ASP A 470 -2.39 -12.37 -6.42
CA ASP A 470 -3.58 -11.63 -6.84
C ASP A 470 -4.79 -12.57 -6.97
N PRO A 471 -5.99 -12.16 -6.56
CA PRO A 471 -7.22 -12.90 -6.77
C PRO A 471 -7.52 -13.23 -8.22
N TRP A 472 -8.03 -14.44 -8.44
CA TRP A 472 -8.75 -14.78 -9.65
C TRP A 472 -9.96 -13.86 -9.90
N GLU A 473 -9.82 -13.00 -10.91
CA GLU A 473 -10.81 -12.01 -11.35
C GLU A 473 -11.10 -12.13 -12.87
N GLY A 474 -10.91 -13.32 -13.43
CA GLY A 474 -11.11 -13.59 -14.85
C GLY A 474 -9.94 -13.16 -15.74
N GLU A 475 -8.73 -13.03 -15.19
CA GLU A 475 -7.52 -12.67 -15.94
C GLU A 475 -6.28 -13.33 -15.33
N THR A 476 -5.35 -13.81 -16.16
CA THR A 476 -4.00 -14.27 -15.73
C THR A 476 -2.86 -13.53 -16.44
N LEU A 477 -3.19 -12.55 -17.29
CA LEU A 477 -2.24 -11.91 -18.21
C LEU A 477 -1.05 -11.28 -17.49
N ALA A 478 -1.29 -10.55 -16.39
CA ALA A 478 -0.22 -9.87 -15.66
C ALA A 478 0.83 -10.86 -15.10
N LEU A 479 0.38 -11.99 -14.54
CA LEU A 479 1.27 -13.06 -14.09
C LEU A 479 2.02 -13.69 -15.27
N LYS A 480 1.32 -13.97 -16.37
CA LYS A 480 1.90 -14.60 -17.56
C LYS A 480 2.97 -13.72 -18.21
N VAL A 481 2.71 -12.42 -18.37
CA VAL A 481 3.70 -11.44 -18.88
C VAL A 481 4.92 -11.38 -17.98
N ALA A 482 4.73 -11.39 -16.66
CA ALA A 482 5.84 -11.42 -15.71
C ALA A 482 6.64 -12.74 -15.79
N LEU A 483 5.98 -13.89 -16.01
CA LEU A 483 6.65 -15.17 -16.21
C LEU A 483 7.45 -15.21 -17.51
N ILE A 484 6.90 -14.70 -18.62
CA ILE A 484 7.64 -14.60 -19.89
C ILE A 484 8.89 -13.73 -19.69
N ALA A 485 8.74 -12.56 -19.05
CA ALA A 485 9.87 -11.71 -18.74
C ALA A 485 10.91 -12.41 -17.84
N ALA A 486 10.47 -13.28 -16.91
CA ALA A 486 11.37 -14.09 -16.10
C ALA A 486 12.15 -15.12 -16.93
N THR A 487 11.53 -15.71 -17.95
CA THR A 487 12.23 -16.62 -18.87
C THR A 487 13.26 -15.88 -19.74
N GLU A 488 12.93 -14.68 -20.21
CA GLU A 488 13.83 -13.83 -21.01
C GLU A 488 15.03 -13.31 -20.20
N ASN A 489 14.83 -13.03 -18.91
CA ASN A 489 15.84 -12.48 -18.00
C ASN A 489 16.39 -13.53 -17.02
N TRP A 490 16.28 -14.82 -17.35
CA TRP A 490 16.52 -15.92 -16.42
C TRP A 490 17.94 -15.97 -15.86
N GLU A 491 18.95 -15.76 -16.70
CA GLU A 491 20.35 -15.73 -16.27
C GLU A 491 20.62 -14.59 -15.29
N THR A 492 20.07 -13.40 -15.54
CA THR A 492 20.18 -12.25 -14.63
C THR A 492 19.40 -12.49 -13.33
N LEU A 493 18.25 -13.16 -13.42
CA LEU A 493 17.39 -13.46 -12.28
C LEU A 493 18.02 -14.45 -11.31
N THR A 494 18.64 -15.51 -11.82
CA THR A 494 19.26 -16.56 -10.99
C THR A 494 20.75 -16.29 -10.74
N GLY A 495 21.38 -15.47 -11.59
CA GLY A 495 22.82 -15.31 -11.72
C GLY A 495 23.54 -16.59 -12.16
N THR A 496 22.81 -17.62 -12.60
CA THR A 496 23.34 -18.94 -12.99
C THR A 496 23.03 -19.21 -14.46
N CYS A 497 23.83 -20.08 -15.09
CA CYS A 497 23.55 -20.60 -16.42
C CYS A 497 22.60 -21.83 -16.41
N ALA A 498 21.91 -22.09 -15.29
CA ALA A 498 20.96 -23.19 -15.24
C ALA A 498 19.78 -22.91 -16.19
N PRO A 499 19.28 -23.89 -16.94
CA PRO A 499 18.15 -23.66 -17.85
C PRO A 499 16.89 -23.30 -17.07
N CYS A 500 16.06 -22.43 -17.64
CA CYS A 500 14.78 -22.08 -17.03
C CYS A 500 13.84 -23.29 -17.07
N PRO A 501 13.19 -23.68 -15.95
CA PRO A 501 12.27 -24.82 -15.92
C PRO A 501 10.93 -24.51 -16.61
N VAL A 502 10.68 -23.26 -16.99
CA VAL A 502 9.48 -22.81 -17.69
C VAL A 502 9.84 -22.44 -19.12
N VAL A 503 9.09 -22.97 -20.07
CA VAL A 503 9.24 -22.68 -21.50
C VAL A 503 7.88 -22.29 -22.05
N PHE A 504 7.85 -21.21 -22.83
CA PHE A 504 6.68 -20.76 -23.56
C PHE A 504 6.87 -21.01 -25.06
N ASP A 505 5.80 -21.39 -25.74
CA ASP A 505 5.80 -21.45 -27.21
C ASP A 505 5.87 -20.04 -27.81
N ALA A 506 6.54 -19.91 -28.96
CA ALA A 506 6.75 -18.62 -29.59
C ALA A 506 5.45 -17.94 -30.06
N GLU A 507 4.44 -18.70 -30.48
CA GLU A 507 3.12 -18.16 -30.79
C GLU A 507 2.39 -17.71 -29.52
N ASP A 508 2.50 -18.49 -28.43
CA ASP A 508 1.90 -18.14 -27.15
C ASP A 508 2.46 -16.82 -26.59
N VAL A 509 3.78 -16.61 -26.71
CA VAL A 509 4.42 -15.32 -26.35
C VAL A 509 3.88 -14.18 -27.21
N ARG A 510 3.79 -14.38 -28.54
CA ARG A 510 3.30 -13.33 -29.46
C ARG A 510 1.88 -12.89 -29.14
N GLU A 511 0.95 -13.83 -28.98
CA GLU A 511 -0.45 -13.49 -28.69
C GLU A 511 -0.61 -12.92 -27.27
N THR A 512 0.18 -13.39 -26.29
CA THR A 512 0.21 -12.80 -24.94
C THR A 512 0.65 -11.33 -24.97
N MET A 513 1.72 -11.00 -25.69
CA MET A 513 2.24 -9.63 -25.78
C MET A 513 1.31 -8.70 -26.58
N LYS A 514 0.62 -9.24 -27.58
CA LYS A 514 -0.41 -8.51 -28.32
C LYS A 514 -1.61 -8.16 -27.42
N LEU A 515 -2.08 -9.10 -26.61
CA LEU A 515 -3.14 -8.86 -25.64
C LEU A 515 -2.70 -7.85 -24.56
N ASP A 516 -1.46 -7.95 -24.06
CA ASP A 516 -0.90 -6.98 -23.11
C ASP A 516 -0.92 -5.54 -23.67
N LYS A 517 -0.57 -5.37 -24.94
CA LYS A 517 -0.68 -4.07 -25.61
C LYS A 517 -2.11 -3.53 -25.62
N VAL A 518 -3.09 -4.36 -26.01
CA VAL A 518 -4.50 -3.97 -26.03
C VAL A 518 -4.99 -3.57 -24.64
N GLN A 519 -4.61 -4.33 -23.61
CA GLN A 519 -4.98 -4.00 -22.23
C GLN A 519 -4.33 -2.71 -21.72
N ARG A 520 -3.08 -2.43 -22.10
CA ARG A 520 -2.41 -1.19 -21.72
C ARG A 520 -3.13 0.03 -22.28
N GLU A 521 -3.55 -0.02 -23.54
CA GLU A 521 -4.34 1.05 -24.18
C GLU A 521 -5.70 1.25 -23.49
N ALA A 522 -6.37 0.14 -23.11
CA ALA A 522 -7.63 0.20 -22.37
C ALA A 522 -7.46 0.80 -20.97
N ASP A 523 -6.39 0.44 -20.26
CA ASP A 523 -6.07 0.99 -18.95
C ASP A 523 -5.74 2.49 -19.00
N GLU A 524 -4.97 2.93 -20.00
CA GLU A 524 -4.65 4.34 -20.23
C GLU A 524 -5.91 5.16 -20.51
N THR A 525 -6.83 4.59 -21.30
CA THR A 525 -8.14 5.18 -21.56
C THR A 525 -8.96 5.30 -20.28
N LEU A 526 -9.00 4.25 -19.46
CA LEU A 526 -9.71 4.27 -18.17
C LEU A 526 -9.13 5.33 -17.22
N GLU A 527 -7.80 5.44 -17.17
CA GLU A 527 -7.10 6.44 -16.35
C GLU A 527 -7.40 7.87 -16.82
N ALA A 528 -7.39 8.11 -18.13
CA ALA A 528 -7.82 9.40 -18.70
C ALA A 528 -9.29 9.72 -18.37
N CYS A 529 -10.20 8.74 -18.47
CA CYS A 529 -11.60 8.91 -18.09
C CYS A 529 -11.77 9.22 -16.60
N ARG A 530 -11.04 8.52 -15.72
CA ARG A 530 -11.05 8.79 -14.27
C ARG A 530 -10.60 10.21 -13.96
N ASN A 531 -9.52 10.67 -14.60
CA ASN A 531 -9.00 12.02 -14.43
C ASN A 531 -9.98 13.10 -14.93
N MET A 532 -10.71 12.82 -16.02
CA MET A 532 -11.68 13.76 -16.59
C MET A 532 -13.00 13.83 -15.82
N ILE A 533 -13.54 12.68 -15.39
CA ILE A 533 -14.86 12.60 -14.75
C ILE A 533 -14.74 12.78 -13.21
N GLY A 534 -13.56 12.52 -12.64
CA GLY A 534 -13.25 12.79 -11.24
C GLY A 534 -13.68 11.68 -10.26
N PHE A 535 -13.95 10.47 -10.73
CA PHE A 535 -14.33 9.34 -9.87
C PHE A 535 -13.14 8.51 -9.38
N GLY A 536 -13.27 7.97 -8.17
CA GLY A 536 -12.25 7.15 -7.52
C GLY A 536 -12.13 5.74 -8.11
N PRO A 537 -11.15 4.95 -7.66
CA PRO A 537 -10.87 3.61 -8.15
C PRO A 537 -11.97 2.60 -7.79
N GLU A 538 -12.79 2.90 -6.77
CA GLU A 538 -13.97 2.12 -6.41
C GLU A 538 -15.22 2.45 -7.26
N GLY A 539 -15.16 3.47 -8.11
CA GLY A 539 -16.23 3.82 -9.07
C GLY A 539 -17.13 4.96 -8.63
#